data_AF-A0A7X6X4E0-F1
#
_entry.id   AF-A0A7X6X4E0-F1
#
_cell.length_a   1.000
_cell.length_b   1.000
_cell.length_c   1.000
_cell.angle_alpha   90.00
_cell.angle_beta   90.00
_cell.angle_gamma   90.00
#
_symmetry.space_group_name_H-M   'P 1'
#
loop_
_entity.id
_entity.type
_entity.pdbx_description
1 polymer ?
#
loop_
_entity_poly.entity_id
_entity_poly.type
_entity_poly.pdbx_seq_one_letter_code
_entity_poly.pdbx_strand_id
1 'polypeptide(L)'
;SIVGFIDDYIKVRISKGGLSIRQKTIMLGLLSILASAWFIYLQPGDTYFLMPFTMEKVVLTGIWQFLYFLILIPFLFYMSNSVNITDGLDGLLSGLMAIACTFLTAVARILVIAHLAPYQSQFLPILIVAGCLGFLFFNRHPARIFMGDTGSQALGIGFTLICVVMGTPYLAFITGFVFFFEGLSVVMQRMYYRRTGGKRIFRMAPVHHHFELGGWTEQKVTNVFYLLGIIFGIIGILFIFGAI
;
A
#
# COMPACT_ATOMS: atom_id res chain seq x y z
N SER A 1 7.33 4.14 -9.58
CA SER A 1 6.31 4.62 -10.53
C SER A 1 7.03 5.56 -11.48
N ILE A 2 6.48 5.85 -12.66
CA ILE A 2 7.07 6.87 -13.55
C ILE A 2 7.13 8.24 -12.83
N VAL A 3 6.10 8.56 -12.04
CA VAL A 3 6.05 9.77 -11.21
C VAL A 3 7.22 9.83 -10.23
N GLY A 4 7.45 8.75 -9.48
CA GLY A 4 8.55 8.64 -8.53
C GLY A 4 9.91 8.69 -9.20
N PHE A 5 10.06 8.08 -10.38
CA PHE A 5 11.30 8.17 -11.16
C PHE A 5 11.62 9.60 -11.58
N ILE A 6 10.61 10.34 -12.06
CA ILE A 6 10.77 11.75 -12.40
C ILE A 6 11.14 12.56 -11.15
N ASP A 7 10.50 12.30 -10.02
CA ASP A 7 10.80 12.97 -8.75
C ASP A 7 12.23 12.72 -8.27
N ASP A 8 12.64 11.45 -8.21
CA ASP A 8 13.99 11.03 -7.81
C ASP A 8 15.06 11.59 -8.76
N TYR A 9 14.79 11.59 -10.07
CA TYR A 9 15.71 12.18 -11.05
C TYR A 9 15.90 13.68 -10.83
N ILE A 10 14.82 14.42 -10.59
CA ILE A 10 14.86 15.85 -10.30
C ILE A 10 15.60 16.12 -8.97
N LYS A 11 15.35 15.31 -7.93
CA LYS A 11 16.05 15.38 -6.63
C LYS A 11 17.57 15.30 -6.77
N VAL A 12 18.04 14.42 -7.65
CA VAL A 12 19.47 14.17 -7.86
C VAL A 12 20.11 15.19 -8.81
N ARG A 13 19.42 15.60 -9.88
CA ARG A 13 20.04 16.36 -10.99
C ARG A 13 19.69 17.84 -11.05
N ILE A 14 18.55 18.26 -10.50
CA ILE A 14 18.01 19.61 -10.76
C ILE A 14 17.79 20.38 -9.45
N SER A 15 17.05 19.80 -8.51
CA SER A 15 16.58 20.49 -7.31
C SER A 15 16.51 19.51 -6.15
N LYS A 16 17.17 19.83 -5.02
CA LYS A 16 17.12 19.00 -3.80
C LYS A 16 15.70 18.73 -3.29
N GLY A 17 14.73 19.59 -3.64
CA GLY A 17 13.34 19.46 -3.22
C GLY A 17 12.50 18.49 -4.06
N GLY A 18 12.98 18.04 -5.22
CA GLY A 18 12.19 17.22 -6.15
C GLY A 18 11.07 18.00 -6.85
N LEU A 19 10.02 17.29 -7.27
CA LEU A 19 8.79 17.88 -7.78
C LEU A 19 8.10 18.68 -6.69
N SER A 20 7.40 19.74 -7.10
CA SER A 20 6.49 20.42 -6.18
C SER A 20 5.38 19.47 -5.72
N ILE A 21 4.88 19.70 -4.50
CA ILE A 21 3.77 18.92 -3.93
C ILE A 21 2.57 18.88 -4.89
N ARG A 22 2.27 19.99 -5.59
CA ARG A 22 1.19 20.07 -6.57
C ARG A 22 1.44 19.18 -7.78
N GLN A 23 2.64 19.22 -8.36
CA GLN A 23 3.00 18.37 -9.50
C GLN A 23 2.92 16.88 -9.14
N LYS A 24 3.54 16.49 -8.03
CA LYS A 24 3.52 15.09 -7.53
C LYS A 24 2.09 14.62 -7.28
N THR A 25 1.25 15.45 -6.68
CA THR A 25 -0.17 15.15 -6.42
C THR A 25 -0.96 14.98 -7.72
N ILE A 26 -0.81 15.90 -8.69
CA ILE A 26 -1.53 15.83 -9.97
C ILE A 26 -1.11 14.59 -10.75
N MET A 27 0.20 14.35 -10.88
CA MET A 27 0.72 13.22 -11.65
C MET A 27 0.31 11.87 -11.03
N LEU A 28 0.37 11.74 -9.71
CA LEU A 28 -0.05 10.53 -9.02
C LEU A 28 -1.58 10.35 -9.05
N GLY A 29 -2.34 11.44 -8.99
CA GLY A 29 -3.80 11.43 -9.16
C GLY A 29 -4.19 10.95 -10.57
N LEU A 30 -3.54 11.48 -11.61
CA LEU A 30 -3.72 11.02 -12.99
C LEU A 30 -3.37 9.55 -13.14
N LEU A 31 -2.24 9.10 -12.56
CA LEU A 31 -1.87 7.69 -12.58
C LEU A 31 -2.92 6.80 -11.90
N SER A 32 -3.52 7.27 -10.80
CA SER A 32 -4.58 6.55 -10.08
C SER A 32 -5.88 6.48 -10.89
N ILE A 33 -6.23 7.55 -11.61
CA ILE A 33 -7.36 7.57 -12.56
C ILE A 33 -7.13 6.56 -13.68
N LEU A 34 -5.96 6.60 -14.32
CA LEU A 34 -5.62 5.71 -15.42
C LEU A 34 -5.60 4.25 -14.97
N ALA A 35 -5.02 3.95 -13.81
CA ALA A 35 -5.01 2.60 -13.26
C ALA A 35 -6.42 2.09 -12.93
N SER A 36 -7.28 2.95 -12.35
CA SER A 36 -8.67 2.60 -12.06
C SER A 36 -9.47 2.37 -13.33
N ALA A 37 -9.29 3.23 -14.35
CA ALA A 37 -9.98 3.11 -15.64
C ALA A 37 -9.53 1.85 -16.39
N TRP A 38 -8.22 1.55 -16.34
CA TRP A 38 -7.68 0.33 -16.93
C TRP A 38 -8.29 -0.92 -16.29
N PHE A 39 -8.35 -0.97 -14.95
CA PHE A 39 -8.97 -2.10 -14.23
C PHE A 39 -10.45 -2.26 -14.57
N ILE A 40 -11.23 -1.18 -14.57
CA ILE A 40 -12.70 -1.24 -14.71
C ILE A 40 -13.15 -1.44 -16.16
N TYR A 41 -12.49 -0.80 -17.12
CA TYR A 41 -12.99 -0.70 -18.51
C TYR A 41 -12.14 -1.44 -19.53
N LEU A 42 -10.87 -1.72 -19.23
CA LEU A 42 -9.94 -2.34 -20.19
C LEU A 42 -9.57 -3.78 -19.79
N GLN A 43 -9.71 -4.15 -18.51
CA GLN A 43 -9.48 -5.51 -18.09
C GLN A 43 -10.63 -6.42 -18.56
N PRO A 44 -10.32 -7.57 -19.19
CA PRO A 44 -11.34 -8.57 -19.48
C PRO A 44 -11.94 -9.15 -18.20
N GLY A 45 -13.26 -9.33 -18.22
CA GLY A 45 -14.03 -9.96 -17.14
C GLY A 45 -14.91 -8.98 -16.36
N ASP A 46 -15.75 -9.53 -15.50
CA ASP A 46 -16.65 -8.74 -14.66
C ASP A 46 -15.86 -7.99 -13.58
N THR A 47 -16.29 -6.78 -13.26
CA THR A 47 -15.87 -6.11 -12.03
C THR A 47 -16.67 -6.72 -10.87
N TYR A 48 -16.00 -7.29 -9.88
CA TYR A 48 -16.67 -7.93 -8.75
C TYR A 48 -16.01 -7.61 -7.41
N PHE A 49 -16.77 -7.81 -6.35
CA PHE A 49 -16.37 -7.67 -4.96
C PHE A 49 -16.76 -8.96 -4.21
N LEU A 50 -15.82 -9.55 -3.48
CA LEU A 50 -16.07 -10.71 -2.63
C LEU A 50 -16.40 -10.22 -1.22
N MET A 51 -17.56 -10.58 -0.69
CA MET A 51 -17.95 -10.22 0.66
C MET A 51 -16.99 -10.83 1.69
N PRO A 52 -16.56 -10.08 2.73
CA PRO A 52 -15.71 -10.64 3.78
C PRO A 52 -16.46 -11.77 4.51
N PHE A 53 -15.74 -12.79 4.95
CA PHE A 53 -16.24 -13.98 5.66
C PHE A 53 -17.20 -14.91 4.91
N THR A 54 -17.97 -14.44 3.92
CA THR A 54 -18.87 -15.31 3.13
C THR A 54 -18.31 -15.63 1.75
N MET A 55 -17.34 -14.83 1.26
CA MET A 55 -16.80 -14.87 -0.10
C MET A 55 -17.87 -14.84 -1.20
N GLU A 56 -19.07 -14.33 -0.87
CA GLU A 56 -20.13 -14.16 -1.86
C GLU A 56 -19.68 -13.17 -2.93
N LYS A 57 -19.76 -13.60 -4.19
CA LYS A 57 -19.31 -12.79 -5.33
C LYS A 57 -20.41 -11.83 -5.77
N VAL A 58 -20.22 -10.55 -5.46
CA VAL A 58 -21.09 -9.46 -5.88
C VAL A 58 -20.52 -8.85 -7.16
N VAL A 59 -21.22 -9.04 -8.28
CA VAL A 59 -20.85 -8.42 -9.56
C VAL A 59 -21.36 -6.99 -9.61
N LEU A 60 -20.46 -6.04 -9.89
CA LEU A 60 -20.76 -4.61 -9.95
C LEU A 60 -21.00 -4.21 -11.40
N THR A 61 -22.20 -3.77 -11.72
CA THR A 61 -22.60 -3.31 -13.07
C THR A 61 -23.26 -1.93 -13.02
N GLY A 62 -23.26 -1.24 -14.18
CA GLY A 62 -23.93 0.05 -14.34
C GLY A 62 -23.44 1.11 -13.34
N ILE A 63 -24.36 1.70 -12.57
CA ILE A 63 -24.03 2.75 -11.61
C ILE A 63 -23.07 2.28 -10.51
N TRP A 64 -23.17 1.02 -10.07
CA TRP A 64 -22.30 0.48 -9.03
C TRP A 64 -20.86 0.30 -9.50
N GLN A 65 -20.68 -0.09 -10.76
CA GLN A 65 -19.35 -0.16 -11.38
C GLN A 65 -18.72 1.23 -11.47
N PHE A 66 -19.50 2.25 -11.84
CA PHE A 66 -19.03 3.62 -11.90
C PHE A 66 -18.69 4.19 -10.50
N LEU A 67 -19.53 3.92 -9.48
CA LEU A 67 -19.22 4.32 -8.11
C LEU A 67 -17.95 3.63 -7.59
N TYR A 68 -17.75 2.36 -7.93
CA TYR A 68 -16.53 1.64 -7.56
C TYR A 68 -15.30 2.24 -8.25
N PHE A 69 -15.39 2.58 -9.54
CA PHE A 69 -14.34 3.36 -10.24
C PHE A 69 -13.98 4.66 -9.50
N LEU A 70 -14.99 5.44 -9.08
CA LEU A 70 -14.76 6.68 -8.34
C LEU A 70 -14.10 6.46 -6.98
N ILE A 71 -14.37 5.34 -6.30
CA ILE A 71 -13.74 4.98 -5.02
C ILE A 71 -12.30 4.47 -5.21
N LEU A 72 -12.01 3.76 -6.29
CA LEU A 72 -10.67 3.24 -6.56
C LEU A 72 -9.62 4.35 -6.75
N ILE A 73 -10.01 5.50 -7.32
CA ILE A 73 -9.10 6.63 -7.55
C ILE A 73 -8.45 7.14 -6.24
N PRO A 74 -9.22 7.64 -5.24
CA PRO A 74 -8.64 8.09 -3.99
C PRO A 74 -8.02 6.95 -3.19
N PHE A 75 -8.49 5.71 -3.35
CA PHE A 75 -7.93 4.55 -2.67
C PHE A 75 -6.50 4.23 -3.16
N LEU A 76 -6.28 4.12 -4.48
CA LEU A 76 -4.96 3.91 -5.07
C LEU A 76 -4.02 5.08 -4.75
N PHE A 77 -4.53 6.32 -4.87
CA PHE A 77 -3.76 7.51 -4.53
C PHE A 77 -3.31 7.51 -3.06
N TYR A 78 -4.24 7.21 -2.15
CA TYR A 78 -3.97 7.17 -0.72
C TYR A 78 -2.96 6.08 -0.37
N MET A 79 -3.17 4.86 -0.85
CA MET A 79 -2.27 3.75 -0.54
C MET A 79 -0.88 3.95 -1.13
N SER A 80 -0.77 4.52 -2.34
CA SER A 80 0.54 4.87 -2.93
C SER A 80 1.32 5.87 -2.08
N ASN A 81 0.67 6.94 -1.62
CA ASN A 81 1.30 7.90 -0.71
C ASN A 81 1.62 7.28 0.65
N SER A 82 0.73 6.45 1.18
CA SER A 82 0.90 5.82 2.50
C SER A 82 2.09 4.86 2.53
N VAL A 83 2.26 4.08 1.45
CA VAL A 83 3.42 3.21 1.27
C VAL A 83 4.70 4.03 1.08
N ASN A 84 4.66 5.13 0.31
CA ASN A 84 5.78 6.08 0.20
C ASN A 84 6.16 6.72 1.55
N ILE A 85 5.16 7.07 2.37
CA ILE A 85 5.35 7.61 3.73
C ILE A 85 6.04 6.59 4.66
N THR A 86 5.79 5.31 4.45
CA THR A 86 6.38 4.24 5.27
C THR A 86 7.86 3.98 4.95
N ASP A 87 8.37 4.50 3.83
CA ASP A 87 9.80 4.44 3.43
C ASP A 87 10.67 5.44 4.21
N GLY A 88 10.47 5.53 5.53
CA GLY A 88 11.15 6.48 6.42
C GLY A 88 12.29 5.88 7.24
N LEU A 89 12.37 4.54 7.32
CA LEU A 89 13.36 3.78 8.10
C LEU A 89 13.94 2.62 7.29
N ASP A 90 15.19 2.27 7.56
CA ASP A 90 15.95 1.20 6.95
C ASP A 90 15.21 -0.15 7.06
N GLY A 91 14.91 -0.74 5.92
CA GLY A 91 14.21 -2.02 5.82
C GLY A 91 12.71 -1.98 6.10
N LEU A 92 12.17 -0.88 6.64
CA LEU A 92 10.79 -0.84 7.13
C LEU A 92 9.80 -1.14 6.00
N LEU A 93 9.84 -0.37 4.91
CA LEU A 93 8.94 -0.55 3.79
C LEU A 93 9.13 -1.92 3.11
N SER A 94 10.37 -2.27 2.76
CA SER A 94 10.65 -3.49 2.00
C SER A 94 10.27 -4.76 2.78
N GLY A 95 10.56 -4.82 4.08
CA GLY A 95 10.14 -5.95 4.92
C GLY A 95 8.63 -6.02 5.13
N LEU A 96 7.95 -4.89 5.41
CA LEU A 96 6.49 -4.87 5.52
C LEU A 96 5.82 -5.30 4.21
N MET A 97 6.36 -4.87 3.07
CA MET A 97 5.81 -5.22 1.76
C MET A 97 6.00 -6.70 1.45
N ALA A 98 7.16 -7.26 1.79
CA ALA A 98 7.42 -8.70 1.68
C ALA A 98 6.46 -9.51 2.57
N ILE A 99 6.22 -9.07 3.81
CA ILE A 99 5.27 -9.71 4.72
C ILE A 99 3.86 -9.64 4.12
N ALA A 100 3.37 -8.44 3.80
CA ALA A 100 2.02 -8.24 3.29
C ALA A 100 1.76 -9.04 1.99
N CYS A 101 2.70 -9.01 1.05
CA CYS A 101 2.58 -9.75 -0.21
C CYS A 101 2.71 -11.27 -0.01
N THR A 102 3.42 -11.76 1.01
CA THR A 102 3.45 -13.20 1.33
C THR A 102 2.05 -13.68 1.74
N PHE A 103 1.38 -12.94 2.62
CA PHE A 103 0.00 -13.23 3.00
C PHE A 103 -0.97 -13.09 1.82
N LEU A 104 -0.79 -12.08 0.96
CA LEU A 104 -1.60 -11.95 -0.26
C LEU A 104 -1.34 -13.08 -1.27
N THR A 105 -0.13 -13.63 -1.37
CA THR A 105 0.14 -14.83 -2.19
C THR A 105 -0.67 -16.03 -1.68
N ALA A 106 -0.70 -16.24 -0.36
CA ALA A 106 -1.50 -17.30 0.24
C ALA A 106 -3.00 -17.09 -0.04
N VAL A 107 -3.52 -15.88 0.17
CA VAL A 107 -4.90 -15.52 -0.15
C VAL A 107 -5.22 -15.74 -1.62
N ALA A 108 -4.39 -15.23 -2.53
CA ALA A 108 -4.57 -15.41 -3.96
C ALA A 108 -4.64 -16.90 -4.33
N ARG A 109 -3.77 -17.72 -3.75
CA ARG A 109 -3.75 -19.16 -3.99
C ARG A 109 -5.04 -19.83 -3.53
N ILE A 110 -5.54 -19.47 -2.34
CA ILE A 110 -6.81 -19.98 -1.79
C ILE A 110 -7.97 -19.60 -2.72
N LEU A 111 -8.10 -18.33 -3.07
CA LEU A 111 -9.18 -17.84 -3.94
C LEU A 111 -9.12 -18.45 -5.34
N VAL A 112 -7.92 -18.70 -5.89
CA VAL A 112 -7.75 -19.39 -7.17
C VAL A 112 -8.18 -20.86 -7.07
N ILE A 113 -7.83 -21.58 -6.00
CA ILE A 113 -8.28 -22.97 -5.79
C ILE A 113 -9.80 -23.02 -5.64
N ALA A 114 -10.39 -22.03 -4.97
CA ALA A 114 -11.84 -21.89 -4.81
C ALA A 114 -12.56 -21.35 -6.06
N HIS A 115 -11.85 -21.07 -7.16
CA HIS A 115 -12.41 -20.52 -8.41
C HIS A 115 -13.06 -19.13 -8.23
N LEU A 116 -12.64 -18.37 -7.22
CA LEU A 116 -13.16 -17.04 -6.87
C LEU A 116 -12.32 -15.89 -7.44
N ALA A 117 -11.05 -16.15 -7.78
CA ALA A 117 -10.13 -15.15 -8.36
C ALA A 117 -9.41 -15.68 -9.61
N PRO A 118 -9.00 -14.79 -10.55
CA PRO A 118 -8.24 -15.18 -11.73
C PRO A 118 -6.92 -15.86 -11.37
N TYR A 119 -6.54 -16.88 -12.14
CA TYR A 119 -5.28 -17.63 -11.94
C TYR A 119 -4.04 -16.71 -11.92
N GLN A 120 -4.04 -15.63 -12.69
CA GLN A 120 -2.91 -14.71 -12.80
C GLN A 120 -2.68 -13.86 -11.54
N SER A 121 -3.70 -13.73 -10.67
CA SER A 121 -3.64 -12.88 -9.46
C SER A 121 -2.56 -13.33 -8.46
N GLN A 122 -2.13 -14.59 -8.51
CA GLN A 122 -1.14 -15.14 -7.58
C GLN A 122 0.32 -14.80 -7.91
N PHE A 123 0.62 -14.34 -9.14
CA PHE A 123 2.00 -14.16 -9.59
C PHE A 123 2.64 -12.85 -9.12
N LEU A 124 1.93 -11.72 -9.27
CA LEU A 124 2.50 -10.43 -8.89
C LEU A 124 2.87 -10.33 -7.40
N PRO A 125 2.06 -10.79 -6.42
CA PRO A 125 2.45 -10.71 -5.02
C PRO A 125 3.72 -11.52 -4.72
N ILE A 126 3.89 -12.73 -5.27
CA ILE A 126 5.10 -13.53 -5.01
C ILE A 126 6.35 -12.91 -5.66
N LEU A 127 6.21 -12.26 -6.82
CA LEU A 127 7.29 -11.51 -7.45
C LEU A 127 7.69 -10.28 -6.62
N ILE A 128 6.71 -9.59 -6.02
CA ILE A 128 6.99 -8.48 -5.10
C ILE A 128 7.73 -8.99 -3.85
N VAL A 129 7.35 -10.16 -3.30
CA VAL A 129 8.09 -10.78 -2.19
C VAL A 129 9.55 -11.01 -2.57
N ALA A 130 9.81 -11.66 -3.71
CA ALA A 130 11.16 -11.95 -4.16
C ALA A 130 11.99 -10.66 -4.36
N GLY A 131 11.42 -9.65 -5.01
CA GLY A 131 12.06 -8.34 -5.22
C GLY A 131 12.36 -7.60 -3.92
N CYS A 132 11.39 -7.59 -2.99
CA CYS A 132 11.55 -6.93 -1.69
C CYS A 132 12.58 -7.64 -0.81
N LEU A 133 12.62 -8.97 -0.77
CA LEU A 133 13.61 -9.73 0.00
C LEU A 133 15.03 -9.54 -0.57
N GLY A 134 15.18 -9.58 -1.90
CA GLY A 134 16.45 -9.28 -2.55
C GLY A 134 16.93 -7.85 -2.26
N PHE A 135 16.03 -6.88 -2.30
CA PHE A 135 16.32 -5.49 -1.96
C PHE A 135 16.63 -5.29 -0.47
N LEU A 136 15.90 -5.95 0.43
CA LEU A 136 16.05 -5.85 1.88
C LEU A 136 17.45 -6.26 2.35
N PHE A 137 18.11 -7.19 1.64
CA PHE A 137 19.51 -7.53 1.92
C PHE A 137 20.47 -6.31 1.87
N PHE A 138 20.16 -5.34 0.99
CA PHE A 138 20.93 -4.10 0.84
C PHE A 138 20.33 -2.93 1.63
N ASN A 139 19.04 -2.98 1.94
CA ASN A 139 18.29 -1.92 2.61
C ASN A 139 18.12 -2.10 4.13
N ARG A 140 18.44 -3.28 4.68
CA ARG A 140 18.45 -3.50 6.14
C ARG A 140 19.49 -2.60 6.83
N HIS A 141 19.18 -2.17 8.05
CA HIS A 141 20.03 -1.25 8.79
C HIS A 141 21.46 -1.80 9.03
N PRO A 142 22.52 -1.00 8.79
CA PRO A 142 22.50 0.31 8.11
C PRO A 142 22.34 0.17 6.58
N ALA A 143 21.40 0.92 5.98
CA ALA A 143 21.07 0.80 4.57
C ALA A 143 22.21 1.25 3.64
N ARG A 144 22.43 0.45 2.58
CA ARG A 144 23.36 0.77 1.48
C ARG A 144 22.65 1.35 0.26
N ILE A 145 21.39 1.01 0.07
CA ILE A 145 20.55 1.46 -1.05
C ILE A 145 19.17 1.83 -0.50
N PHE A 146 18.66 2.97 -0.94
CA PHE A 146 17.32 3.48 -0.60
C PHE A 146 16.34 3.20 -1.74
N MET A 147 15.07 2.96 -1.39
CA MET A 147 14.05 2.56 -2.37
C MET A 147 13.58 3.75 -3.23
N GLY A 148 13.51 4.94 -2.61
CA GLY A 148 13.11 6.17 -3.29
C GLY A 148 11.62 6.20 -3.64
N ASP A 149 11.19 7.31 -4.23
CA ASP A 149 9.79 7.48 -4.64
C ASP A 149 9.46 6.56 -5.83
N THR A 150 10.47 6.17 -6.60
CA THR A 150 10.36 5.20 -7.69
C THR A 150 9.87 3.84 -7.19
N GLY A 151 10.53 3.24 -6.20
CA GLY A 151 10.11 1.93 -5.71
C GLY A 151 8.81 2.02 -4.91
N SER A 152 8.79 2.90 -3.91
CA SER A 152 7.74 2.93 -2.90
C SER A 152 6.35 3.26 -3.44
N GLN A 153 6.23 4.24 -4.36
CA GLN A 153 4.94 4.55 -4.98
C GLN A 153 4.45 3.46 -5.93
N ALA A 154 5.37 2.78 -6.64
CA ALA A 154 5.01 1.66 -7.51
C ALA A 154 4.50 0.48 -6.68
N LEU A 155 5.20 0.14 -5.59
CA LEU A 155 4.77 -0.90 -4.66
C LEU A 155 3.40 -0.57 -4.08
N GLY A 156 3.12 0.68 -3.71
CA GLY A 156 1.81 1.04 -3.16
C GLY A 156 0.65 0.90 -4.14
N ILE A 157 0.83 1.30 -5.40
CA ILE A 157 -0.20 1.07 -6.44
C ILE A 157 -0.33 -0.43 -6.73
N GLY A 158 0.80 -1.13 -6.93
CA GLY A 158 0.81 -2.56 -7.27
C GLY A 158 0.18 -3.43 -6.18
N PHE A 159 0.56 -3.23 -4.93
CA PHE A 159 -0.02 -3.89 -3.76
C PHE A 159 -1.55 -3.71 -3.70
N THR A 160 -2.02 -2.47 -3.89
CA THR A 160 -3.44 -2.16 -3.82
C THR A 160 -4.21 -2.78 -4.99
N LEU A 161 -3.64 -2.75 -6.20
CA LEU A 161 -4.25 -3.38 -7.37
C LEU A 161 -4.33 -4.90 -7.25
N ILE A 162 -3.37 -5.57 -6.59
CA ILE A 162 -3.47 -7.02 -6.32
C ILE A 162 -4.75 -7.32 -5.53
N CYS A 163 -5.01 -6.56 -4.46
CA CYS A 163 -6.24 -6.72 -3.65
C CYS A 163 -7.51 -6.45 -4.46
N VAL A 164 -7.49 -5.44 -5.34
CA VAL A 164 -8.62 -5.07 -6.21
C VAL A 164 -8.91 -6.16 -7.25
N VAL A 165 -7.87 -6.72 -7.89
CA VAL A 165 -7.99 -7.79 -8.90
C VAL A 165 -8.52 -9.09 -8.30
N MET A 166 -8.18 -9.39 -7.04
CA MET A 166 -8.73 -10.53 -6.30
C MET A 166 -10.20 -10.32 -5.88
N GLY A 167 -10.79 -9.13 -6.10
CA GLY A 167 -12.11 -8.79 -5.60
C GLY A 167 -12.16 -8.53 -4.09
N THR A 168 -11.00 -8.37 -3.44
CA THR A 168 -10.87 -8.22 -1.98
C THR A 168 -10.14 -6.92 -1.60
N PRO A 169 -10.60 -5.73 -2.05
CA PRO A 169 -9.89 -4.47 -1.83
C PRO A 169 -9.71 -4.15 -0.33
N TYR A 170 -10.62 -4.62 0.53
CA TYR A 170 -10.53 -4.46 2.00
C TYR A 170 -9.26 -5.09 2.58
N LEU A 171 -8.70 -6.13 1.95
CA LEU A 171 -7.45 -6.73 2.41
C LEU A 171 -6.28 -5.76 2.35
N ALA A 172 -6.28 -4.76 1.46
CA ALA A 172 -5.20 -3.76 1.45
C ALA A 172 -5.13 -2.97 2.77
N PHE A 173 -6.28 -2.73 3.43
CA PHE A 173 -6.32 -2.09 4.75
C PHE A 173 -5.92 -3.03 5.88
N ILE A 174 -6.13 -4.34 5.71
CA ILE A 174 -5.81 -5.34 6.72
C ILE A 174 -4.35 -5.75 6.57
N THR A 175 -3.96 -6.42 5.49
CA THR A 175 -2.57 -6.87 5.27
C THR A 175 -1.59 -5.70 5.13
N GLY A 176 -2.07 -4.55 4.67
CA GLY A 176 -1.33 -3.28 4.61
C GLY A 176 -1.62 -2.34 5.78
N PHE A 177 -2.08 -2.85 6.93
CA PHE A 177 -2.50 -2.04 8.08
C PHE A 177 -1.47 -0.99 8.49
N VAL A 178 -0.19 -1.37 8.54
CA VAL A 178 0.89 -0.44 8.91
C VAL A 178 0.99 0.70 7.89
N PHE A 179 0.96 0.41 6.59
CA PHE A 179 0.95 1.43 5.54
C PHE A 179 -0.26 2.36 5.72
N PHE A 180 -1.45 1.77 5.82
CA PHE A 180 -2.69 2.52 5.99
C PHE A 180 -2.62 3.45 7.20
N PHE A 181 -2.13 2.96 8.35
CA PHE A 181 -2.07 3.73 9.58
C PHE A 181 -0.98 4.82 9.55
N GLU A 182 0.15 4.55 8.92
CA GLU A 182 1.22 5.54 8.66
C GLU A 182 0.65 6.74 7.89
N GLY A 183 -0.04 6.50 6.78
CA GLY A 183 -0.74 7.56 6.03
C GLY A 183 -1.81 8.27 6.86
N LEU A 184 -2.60 7.51 7.63
CA LEU A 184 -3.70 8.04 8.43
C LEU A 184 -3.16 8.97 9.52
N SER A 185 -2.04 8.62 10.12
CA SER A 185 -1.38 9.42 11.16
C SER A 185 -1.02 10.82 10.65
N VAL A 186 -0.55 10.93 9.40
CA VAL A 186 -0.21 12.21 8.77
C VAL A 186 -1.46 13.06 8.54
N VAL A 187 -2.55 12.44 8.06
CA VAL A 187 -3.83 13.13 7.84
C VAL A 187 -4.39 13.64 9.17
N MET A 188 -4.46 12.77 10.19
CA MET A 188 -4.94 13.12 11.53
C MET A 188 -4.11 14.23 12.16
N GLN A 189 -2.77 14.13 12.09
CA GLN A 189 -1.86 15.14 12.63
C GLN A 189 -2.08 16.49 11.95
N ARG A 190 -2.19 16.53 10.62
CA ARG A 190 -2.40 17.77 9.86
C ARG A 190 -3.74 18.41 10.20
N MET A 191 -4.81 17.62 10.27
CA MET A 191 -6.15 18.10 10.60
C MET A 191 -6.19 18.66 12.03
N TYR A 192 -5.58 17.96 13.00
CA TYR A 192 -5.56 18.39 14.39
C TYR A 192 -4.74 19.66 14.60
N TYR A 193 -3.55 19.75 13.99
CA TYR A 193 -2.71 20.94 14.07
C TYR A 193 -3.45 22.19 13.58
N ARG A 194 -4.17 22.07 12.45
CA ARG A 194 -5.00 23.16 11.91
C ARG A 194 -6.18 23.52 12.81
N ARG A 195 -6.89 22.52 13.36
CA ARG A 195 -8.08 22.77 14.20
C ARG A 195 -7.76 23.32 15.59
N THR A 196 -6.60 22.97 16.14
CA THR A 196 -6.22 23.34 17.52
C THR A 196 -5.28 24.54 17.60
N GLY A 197 -4.95 25.14 16.45
CA GLY A 197 -4.04 26.30 16.39
C GLY A 197 -2.60 25.95 16.76
N GLY A 198 -2.16 24.71 16.50
CA GLY A 198 -0.75 24.33 16.66
C GLY A 198 -0.47 23.14 17.58
N LYS A 199 -1.48 22.52 18.19
CA LYS A 199 -1.27 21.31 19.01
C LYS A 199 -0.99 20.10 18.12
N ARG A 200 -0.31 19.10 18.67
CA ARG A 200 0.09 17.86 17.98
C ARG A 200 -0.52 16.65 18.69
N ILE A 201 -1.09 15.68 17.95
CA ILE A 201 -1.60 14.42 18.53
C ILE A 201 -0.43 13.46 18.73
N PHE A 202 0.39 13.29 17.69
CA PHE A 202 1.63 12.53 17.74
C PHE A 202 2.81 13.48 17.93
N ARG A 203 3.87 13.05 18.65
CA ARG A 203 5.14 13.79 18.76
C ARG A 203 5.64 14.26 17.38
N MET A 204 5.58 13.35 16.41
CA MET A 204 5.78 13.60 14.99
C MET A 204 4.89 12.64 14.20
N ALA A 205 4.44 13.05 13.02
CA ALA A 205 3.86 12.16 12.03
C ALA A 205 4.84 12.10 10.85
N PRO A 206 5.08 10.92 10.26
CA PRO A 206 4.34 9.67 10.45
C PRO A 206 4.60 8.93 11.77
N VAL A 207 3.87 7.86 12.04
CA VAL A 207 3.83 7.22 13.38
C VAL A 207 5.14 6.53 13.75
N HIS A 208 5.94 6.05 12.80
CA HIS A 208 7.29 5.54 13.11
C HIS A 208 8.16 6.60 13.82
N HIS A 209 8.16 7.86 13.37
CA HIS A 209 8.89 8.96 14.03
C HIS A 209 8.32 9.32 15.41
N HIS A 210 7.03 9.07 15.66
CA HIS A 210 6.46 9.22 17.00
C HIS A 210 7.15 8.30 18.02
N PHE A 211 7.46 7.07 17.60
CA PHE A 211 8.13 6.08 18.45
C PHE A 211 9.62 6.36 18.59
N GLU A 212 10.30 6.81 17.54
CA GLU A 212 11.70 7.24 17.62
C GLU A 212 11.89 8.40 18.60
N LEU A 213 11.05 9.44 18.50
CA LEU A 213 11.03 10.54 19.47
C LEU A 213 10.55 10.12 20.87
N GLY A 214 9.94 8.94 20.97
CA GLY A 214 9.62 8.27 22.23
C GLY A 214 10.79 7.45 22.82
N GLY A 215 11.95 7.47 22.18
CA GLY A 215 13.18 6.79 22.64
C GLY A 215 13.37 5.38 22.07
N TRP A 216 12.59 4.96 21.07
CA TRP A 216 12.82 3.67 20.41
C TRP A 216 13.93 3.78 19.38
N THR A 217 14.74 2.72 19.27
CA THR A 217 15.68 2.60 18.15
C THR A 217 14.94 2.30 16.86
N GLU A 218 15.47 2.73 15.73
CA GLU A 218 14.94 2.44 14.39
C GLU A 218 14.66 0.94 14.21
N GLN A 219 15.62 0.08 14.57
CA GLN A 219 15.46 -1.37 14.51
C GLN A 219 14.30 -1.89 15.36
N LYS A 220 14.08 -1.31 16.54
CA LYS A 220 12.96 -1.67 17.41
C LYS A 220 11.63 -1.29 16.76
N VAL A 221 11.52 -0.10 16.17
CA VAL A 221 10.32 0.34 15.44
C VAL A 221 10.05 -0.63 14.28
N THR A 222 11.07 -0.90 13.46
CA THR A 222 10.95 -1.83 12.31
C THR A 222 10.50 -3.22 12.72
N ASN A 223 11.09 -3.82 13.76
CA ASN A 223 10.72 -5.15 14.23
C ASN A 223 9.30 -5.22 14.81
N VAL A 224 8.88 -4.19 15.56
CA VAL A 224 7.50 -4.12 16.09
C VAL A 224 6.50 -3.96 14.95
N PHE A 225 6.83 -3.16 13.94
CA PHE A 225 5.94 -2.95 12.80
C PHE A 225 5.85 -4.21 11.94
N TYR A 226 6.93 -4.98 11.79
CA TYR A 226 6.87 -6.30 11.18
C TYR A 226 5.95 -7.25 11.94
N LEU A 227 6.03 -7.27 13.28
CA LEU A 227 5.14 -8.07 14.10
C LEU A 227 3.67 -7.68 13.87
N LEU A 228 3.37 -6.38 13.82
CA LEU A 228 2.02 -5.91 13.46
C LEU A 228 1.63 -6.37 12.05
N GLY A 229 2.52 -6.23 11.06
CA GLY A 229 2.30 -6.71 9.70
C GLY A 229 1.98 -8.21 9.64
N ILE A 230 2.67 -9.04 10.43
CA ILE A 230 2.40 -10.48 10.52
C ILE A 230 1.04 -10.75 11.16
N ILE A 231 0.73 -10.09 12.28
CA ILE A 231 -0.56 -10.26 12.98
C ILE A 231 -1.71 -9.90 12.04
N PHE A 232 -1.65 -8.73 11.39
CA PHE A 232 -2.69 -8.31 10.48
C PHE A 232 -2.72 -9.13 9.17
N GLY A 233 -1.57 -9.66 8.74
CA GLY A 233 -1.51 -10.65 7.65
C GLY A 233 -2.29 -11.93 7.96
N ILE A 234 -2.13 -12.47 9.17
CA ILE A 234 -2.89 -13.63 9.66
C ILE A 234 -4.38 -13.30 9.73
N ILE A 235 -4.75 -12.13 10.26
CA ILE A 235 -6.15 -11.67 10.28
C ILE A 235 -6.71 -11.60 8.86
N GLY A 236 -5.95 -11.11 7.88
CA GLY A 236 -6.35 -11.07 6.48
C GLY A 236 -6.67 -12.45 5.90
N ILE A 237 -5.90 -13.48 6.26
CA ILE A 237 -6.18 -14.87 5.91
C ILE A 237 -7.50 -15.36 6.56
N LEU A 238 -7.71 -15.07 7.84
CA LEU A 238 -8.92 -15.49 8.57
C LEU A 238 -10.21 -14.92 7.96
N PHE A 239 -10.16 -13.72 7.39
CA PHE A 239 -11.29 -13.12 6.67
C PHE A 239 -11.72 -13.93 5.45
N ILE A 240 -10.80 -14.71 4.86
CA ILE A 240 -11.06 -15.59 3.72
C ILE A 240 -11.54 -16.97 4.19
N PHE A 241 -10.90 -17.55 5.22
CA PHE A 241 -11.22 -18.89 5.72
C PHE A 241 -12.56 -19.01 6.44
N GLY A 242 -13.15 -17.93 6.94
CA GLY A 242 -14.49 -17.99 7.54
C GLY A 242 -15.59 -18.48 6.57
N ALA A 243 -15.29 -18.52 5.27
CA ALA A 243 -16.23 -18.79 4.18
C ALA A 243 -16.06 -20.13 3.46
N ILE A 244 -14.89 -20.77 3.62
CA ILE A 244 -14.44 -21.93 2.82
C ILE A 244 -14.35 -23.15 3.74
#